data_AF-A0A833H166-F1
#
_entry.id   AF-A0A833H166-F1
#
_cell.length_a   1.000
_cell.length_b   1.000
_cell.length_c   1.000
_cell.angle_alpha   90.00
_cell.angle_beta   90.00
_cell.angle_gamma   90.00
#
_symmetry.space_group_name_H-M   'P 1'
#
loop_
_entity.id
_entity.type
_entity.pdbx_description
1 polymer ?
#
loop_
_entity_poly.entity_id
_entity_poly.type
_entity_poly.pdbx_seq_one_letter_code
_entity_poly.pdbx_strand_id
1 'polypeptide(L)' 'MNVIHLNNTTGKRKGRWIRYEFGEDLFGFFYYDVFSGRSRNGRRLKTRIFADPADFLCSLDIELYNSENRDYVPR' A
#
# COMPACT_ATOMS: atom_id res chain seq x y z
N MET A 1 -12.30 5.34 6.84
CA MET A 1 -10.88 5.20 6.49
C MET A 1 -10.65 3.76 6.10
N ASN A 2 -10.20 3.51 4.88
CA ASN A 2 -10.09 2.16 4.32
C ASN A 2 -8.63 1.69 4.38
N VAL A 3 -8.43 0.39 4.59
CA VAL A 3 -7.10 -0.20 4.79
C VAL A 3 -6.97 -1.49 4.01
N ILE A 4 -5.89 -1.62 3.24
CA ILE A 4 -5.44 -2.90 2.66
C ILE A 4 -4.12 -3.29 3.35
N HIS A 5 -4.07 -4.50 3.90
CA HIS A 5 -2.91 -5.00 4.63
C HIS A 5 -2.37 -6.26 3.98
N LEU A 6 -1.18 -6.16 3.42
CA LEU A 6 -0.45 -7.27 2.81
C LEU A 6 0.59 -7.80 3.80
N ASN A 7 0.34 -8.99 4.34
CA ASN A 7 1.26 -9.70 5.23
C ASN A 7 2.03 -10.76 4.47
N ASN A 8 3.35 -10.66 4.43
CA ASN A 8 4.16 -11.71 3.83
C ASN A 8 4.38 -12.85 4.83
N THR A 9 3.65 -13.94 4.67
CA THR A 9 3.76 -15.16 5.49
C THR A 9 4.69 -16.22 4.88
N THR A 10 5.19 -16.00 3.66
CA THR A 10 5.96 -17.00 2.88
C THR A 10 7.22 -16.40 2.23
N GLY A 11 8.06 -17.21 1.56
CA GLY A 11 9.20 -16.72 0.77
C GLY A 11 10.34 -16.01 1.53
N LYS A 12 11.17 -15.26 0.77
CA LYS A 12 12.43 -14.63 1.26
C LYS A 12 12.23 -13.46 2.24
N ARG A 13 11.03 -12.85 2.29
CA ARG A 13 10.72 -11.67 3.11
C ARG A 13 9.63 -11.93 4.16
N LYS A 14 9.56 -13.18 4.63
CA LYS A 14 8.61 -13.62 5.66
C LYS A 14 8.65 -12.71 6.91
N GLY A 15 7.47 -12.31 7.37
CA GLY A 15 7.25 -11.42 8.51
C GLY A 15 7.32 -9.93 8.18
N ARG A 16 7.57 -9.57 6.91
CA ARG A 16 7.40 -8.21 6.42
C ARG A 16 5.94 -7.97 6.07
N TRP A 17 5.49 -6.73 6.27
CA TRP A 17 4.16 -6.30 5.88
C TRP A 17 4.21 -4.96 5.14
N ILE A 18 3.15 -4.71 4.39
CA ILE A 18 2.84 -3.45 3.74
C ILE A 18 1.39 -3.13 4.04
N ARG A 19 1.11 -1.87 4.36
CA ARG A 19 -0.24 -1.39 4.61
C ARG A 19 -0.50 -0.16 3.76
N TYR A 20 -1.63 -0.17 3.07
CA TYR A 20 -2.15 0.96 2.32
C TYR A 20 -3.33 1.50 3.11
N GLU A 21 -3.24 2.74 3.55
CA GLU A 21 -4.35 3.45 4.20
C GLU A 21 -4.83 4.53 3.25
N PHE A 22 -6.12 4.55 2.95
CA PHE A 22 -6.65 5.45 1.93
C PHE A 22 -8.03 5.98 2.28
N GLY A 23 -8.36 7.09 1.65
CA GLY A 23 -9.63 7.79 1.83
C GLY A 23 -9.67 9.07 1.03
N GLU A 24 -10.71 9.84 1.32
CA GLU A 24 -10.92 11.19 0.81
C GLU A 24 -10.66 12.18 1.94
N ASP A 25 -10.02 13.30 1.64
CA ASP A 25 -9.79 14.39 2.59
C ASP A 25 -11.00 15.35 2.66
N LEU A 26 -10.90 16.39 3.48
CA LEU A 26 -11.97 17.39 3.65
C LEU A 26 -12.18 18.29 2.43
N PHE A 27 -11.26 18.23 1.46
CA PHE A 27 -11.26 19.05 0.25
C PHE A 27 -11.61 18.25 -1.01
N GLY A 28 -11.98 16.97 -0.85
CA GLY A 28 -12.37 16.09 -1.96
C GLY A 28 -11.20 15.44 -2.69
N PHE A 29 -9.96 15.53 -2.17
CA PHE A 29 -8.83 14.81 -2.73
C PHE A 29 -8.77 13.39 -2.19
N PHE A 30 -8.52 12.44 -3.09
CA PHE A 30 -8.24 11.06 -2.73
C PHE A 30 -6.78 10.93 -2.34
N TYR A 31 -6.50 10.17 -1.29
CA TYR A 31 -5.13 9.92 -0.89
C TYR A 31 -4.92 8.46 -0.50
N TYR A 32 -3.68 8.03 -0.60
CA TYR A 32 -3.22 6.84 0.10
C TYR A 32 -1.83 7.02 0.70
N ASP A 33 -1.68 6.51 1.91
CA ASP A 33 -0.42 6.36 2.61
C ASP A 33 0.05 4.90 2.51
N VAL A 34 1.31 4.72 2.15
CA VAL A 34 1.95 3.40 2.11
C VAL A 34 2.86 3.27 3.31
N PHE A 35 2.62 2.26 4.13
CA PHE A 35 3.45 1.87 5.25
C PHE A 35 4.13 0.54 4.96
N SER A 36 5.35 0.37 5.43
CA SER A 36 5.99 -0.94 5.45
C SER A 36 6.70 -1.16 6.76
N GLY A 37 6.70 -2.39 7.22
CA GLY A 37 7.31 -2.76 8.47
C GLY A 37 7.66 -4.24 8.56
N ARG A 38 8.24 -4.60 9.69
CA ARG A 38 8.47 -5.98 10.11
C ARG A 38 8.09 -6.07 11.58
N SER A 39 7.26 -7.05 11.94
CA SER A 39 6.73 -7.16 13.30
C SER A 39 6.06 -5.82 13.75
N ARG A 40 6.40 -5.28 14.93
CA ARG A 40 5.84 -4.05 15.50
C ARG A 40 6.42 -2.75 14.90
N ASN A 41 7.52 -2.83 14.14
CA ASN A 41 8.18 -1.65 13.60
C ASN A 41 7.68 -1.37 12.18
N GLY A 42 6.86 -0.34 12.03
CA GLY A 42 6.38 0.16 10.75
C GLY A 42 6.79 1.61 10.54
N ARG A 43 7.08 1.98 9.29
CA ARG A 43 7.26 3.38 8.90
C ARG A 43 6.44 3.71 7.67
N ARG A 44 6.00 4.97 7.57
CA ARG A 44 5.41 5.50 6.34
C ARG A 44 6.51 5.62 5.30
N LEU A 45 6.27 5.06 4.12
CA LEU A 45 7.17 5.12 2.97
C LEU A 45 6.84 6.30 2.07
N LYS A 46 5.55 6.54 1.82
CA LYS A 46 5.08 7.61 0.95
C LYS A 46 3.61 7.91 1.19
N THR A 47 3.22 9.09 0.74
CA THR A 47 1.86 9.59 0.63
C THR A 47 1.64 9.95 -0.84
N ARG A 48 0.48 9.59 -1.40
CA ARG A 48 0.04 10.10 -2.70
C ARG A 48 -1.34 10.72 -2.56
N ILE A 49 -1.58 11.78 -3.34
CA ILE A 49 -2.80 12.59 -3.33
C ILE A 49 -3.23 12.75 -4.79
N PHE A 50 -4.54 12.67 -5.04
CA PHE A 50 -5.15 12.68 -6.36
C PHE A 50 -6.41 13.53 -6.32
N ALA A 51 -6.64 14.30 -7.38
CA ALA A 51 -7.89 15.05 -7.55
C ALA A 51 -8.98 14.22 -8.22
N ASP A 52 -8.59 13.22 -9.02
CA ASP A 52 -9.50 12.38 -9.80
C ASP A 52 -9.59 10.95 -9.21
N PRO A 53 -10.80 10.39 -9.03
CA PRO A 53 -10.98 9.03 -8.54
C PRO A 53 -10.35 7.96 -9.43
N ALA A 54 -10.34 8.13 -10.76
CA ALA A 54 -9.82 7.11 -11.68
C ALA A 54 -8.30 7.02 -11.57
N ASP A 55 -7.61 8.17 -11.52
CA ASP A 55 -6.16 8.22 -11.27
C ASP A 55 -5.77 7.58 -9.94
N PHE A 56 -6.56 7.83 -8.89
CA PHE A 56 -6.38 7.19 -7.58
C PHE A 56 -6.47 5.66 -7.69
N LEU A 57 -7.54 5.14 -8.30
CA LEU A 57 -7.77 3.70 -8.44
C LEU A 57 -6.68 3.03 -9.27
N CYS A 58 -6.33 3.59 -10.43
CA CYS A 58 -5.26 3.06 -11.28
C CYS A 58 -3.91 3.06 -10.57
N SER A 59 -3.58 4.14 -9.86
CA SER A 59 -2.33 4.21 -9.10
C SER A 59 -2.29 3.20 -7.96
N LEU A 60 -3.41 2.98 -7.26
CA LEU A 60 -3.50 2.01 -6.17
C LEU A 60 -3.37 0.57 -6.69
N ASP A 61 -4.02 0.24 -7.80
CA ASP A 61 -3.96 -1.08 -8.44
C ASP A 61 -2.53 -1.46 -8.85
N ILE A 62 -1.84 -0.54 -9.54
CA ILE A 62 -0.43 -0.73 -9.93
C ILE A 62 0.48 -0.94 -8.70
N GLU A 63 0.25 -0.22 -7.61
CA GLU A 63 1.04 -0.39 -6.38
C GLU A 63 0.82 -1.74 -5.72
N LEU A 64 -0.44 -2.20 -5.67
CA LEU A 64 -0.79 -3.51 -5.12
C LEU A 64 -0.15 -4.61 -5.95
N TYR A 65 -0.32 -4.57 -7.28
CA TYR A 65 0.29 -5.52 -8.21
C TYR A 65 1.83 -5.60 -8.04
N ASN A 66 2.50 -4.46 -7.96
CA ASN A 66 3.95 -4.41 -7.77
C ASN A 66 4.39 -4.97 -6.42
N SER A 67 3.62 -4.70 -5.36
CA SER A 67 3.92 -5.21 -4.03
C SER A 67 3.70 -6.72 -3.93
N GLU A 68 2.63 -7.23 -4.53
CA GLU A 68 2.36 -8.65 -4.60
C GLU A 68 3.45 -9.38 -5.37
N ASN A 69 3.79 -8.91 -6.57
CA ASN A 69 4.84 -9.55 -7.37
C ASN A 69 6.21 -9.55 -6.68
N ARG A 70 6.55 -8.47 -5.98
CA ARG A 70 7.82 -8.38 -5.26
C ARG A 70 7.94 -9.40 -4.13
N ASP A 71 6.82 -9.70 -3.46
CA ASP A 71 6.83 -10.46 -2.23
C ASP A 71 6.32 -11.92 -2.40
N TYR A 72 5.58 -12.23 -3.48
CA TYR A 72 5.03 -13.56 -3.78
C TYR A 72 5.61 -14.27 -5.00
N VAL A 73 6.20 -13.59 -5.99
CA VAL A 73 6.82 -14.27 -7.16
C VAL A 73 8.27 -14.65 -6.83
N PRO A 74 8.62 -15.95 -6.76
CA PRO A 74 10.00 -16.37 -6.60
C PRO A 74 10.79 -15.96 -7.85
N ARG A 75 11.91 -15.24 -7.67
CA ARG A 75 12.95 -15.11 -8.71
C ARG A 75 13.83 -16.35 -8.71
#